data_AF-A0A1U7DGB1-F1
#
_entry.id   AF-A0A1U7DGB1-F1
#
_cell.length_a   1.000
_cell.length_b   1.000
_cell.length_c   1.000
_cell.angle_alpha   90.00
_cell.angle_beta   90.00
_cell.angle_gamma   90.00
#
_symmetry.space_group_name_H-M   'P 1'
#
loop_
_entity.id
_entity.type
_entity.pdbx_description
1 polymer ?
#
loop_
_entity_poly.entity_id
_entity_poly.type
_entity_poly.pdbx_seq_one_letter_code
_entity_poly.pdbx_strand_id
1 'polypeptide(L)'
;MGNPLHLLPGAAQSAAPDPAACRPEDRHPTDRAPLRRRRVLGWLGWVVAAPLLLVALGWVLGAGVWALLPALAWAGLAALVLHPSMILPGGVPVLTYHSVSRQPGWLPWARQISIRPEVLDRQMGQLGRMGVTVIDDAELMRMRRFGAALPDNLAVLHFDDGYLDNRVAAWPILRRHGLRATLFVSIDFVDPAPGLRPTMEDSATPRWDGYLRWDELREMEASGVFTIEAHGTDHARVETGAAVLETLTAGNWKRLAWKQWAADQGPKHDWYLAAAPAIVSLGAPVRRSAPALAARAWRPDGSSPQNLETPAEYAARVTKVFARCQQVFRAELGRPARIFCWPQNVASAAAHDIAVKAGFVATTGARERNTPHEPTERISRIHIGQDWIGLRCPLADDLGFRATLRCFQGNLYWGLVLLALGGIRRAVTAGQRLTAPLRRSRPHDMAAPSSAPSRTLAKTGPTP
;
A
#
# COMPACT_ATOMS: atom_id res chain seq x y z
N MET A 1 -6.64 38.77 14.65
CA MET A 1 -5.35 38.22 15.12
C MET A 1 -5.64 37.01 16.00
N GLY A 2 -4.96 35.88 15.76
CA GLY A 2 -5.05 34.67 16.59
C GLY A 2 -6.12 33.67 16.18
N ASN A 3 -5.77 32.70 15.35
CA ASN A 3 -6.57 31.50 15.07
C ASN A 3 -5.88 30.31 15.75
N PRO A 4 -6.51 29.58 16.69
CA PRO A 4 -5.97 28.32 17.18
C PRO A 4 -6.68 27.13 16.49
N LEU A 5 -5.87 26.37 15.76
CA LEU A 5 -6.15 25.02 15.27
C LEU A 5 -5.68 24.01 16.32
N HIS A 6 -6.60 23.22 16.89
CA HIS A 6 -6.34 21.88 17.46
C HIS A 6 -7.65 21.07 17.41
N LEU A 7 -7.69 20.02 16.57
CA LEU A 7 -7.59 18.58 16.92
C LEU A 7 -8.89 17.96 17.46
N LEU A 8 -9.45 17.01 16.69
CA LEU A 8 -10.18 15.86 17.22
C LEU A 8 -9.83 14.56 16.45
N PRO A 9 -9.91 13.39 17.13
CA PRO A 9 -9.28 12.12 16.75
C PRO A 9 -10.21 11.21 15.92
N GLY A 10 -9.67 10.12 15.38
CA GLY A 10 -10.49 9.02 14.84
C GLY A 10 -10.50 8.87 13.33
N ALA A 11 -9.34 8.97 12.69
CA ALA A 11 -9.07 8.24 11.46
C ALA A 11 -7.75 7.52 11.69
N ALA A 12 -7.77 6.19 11.73
CA ALA A 12 -6.56 5.40 11.66
C ALA A 12 -5.92 5.69 10.29
N GLN A 13 -5.10 6.74 10.28
CA GLN A 13 -4.11 7.00 9.27
C GLN A 13 -3.35 5.69 9.10
N SER A 14 -3.23 5.20 7.86
CA SER A 14 -1.96 4.58 7.52
C SER A 14 -0.94 5.62 7.93
N ALA A 15 -0.17 5.33 8.98
CA ALA A 15 0.92 6.19 9.33
C ALA A 15 1.78 6.27 8.06
N ALA A 16 1.67 7.38 7.35
CA ALA A 16 2.84 7.91 6.69
C ALA A 16 3.95 7.85 7.75
N PRO A 17 5.15 7.34 7.43
CA PRO A 17 6.21 7.24 8.42
C PRO A 17 6.29 8.58 9.14
N ASP A 18 6.29 8.52 10.48
CA ASP A 18 6.44 9.70 11.32
C ASP A 18 7.61 10.51 10.76
N PRO A 19 7.39 11.75 10.28
CA PRO A 19 8.47 12.55 9.71
C PRO A 19 9.56 12.88 10.73
N ALA A 20 9.34 12.59 12.02
CA ALA A 20 10.34 12.65 13.09
C ALA A 20 11.12 11.34 13.28
N ALA A 21 10.74 10.24 12.63
CA ALA A 21 11.50 8.98 12.61
C ALA A 21 12.53 8.93 11.46
N CYS A 22 12.40 9.81 10.46
CA CYS A 22 13.45 10.09 9.48
C CYS A 22 14.27 11.27 9.98
N ARG A 23 15.61 11.14 9.98
CA ARG A 23 16.45 12.32 10.21
C ARG A 23 16.22 13.31 9.07
N PRO A 24 16.43 14.62 9.26
CA PRO A 24 16.37 15.61 8.18
C PRO A 24 17.24 15.24 6.97
N GLU A 25 18.31 14.47 7.21
CA GLU A 25 19.24 13.90 6.23
C GLU A 25 18.62 12.81 5.33
N ASP A 26 17.51 12.18 5.73
CA ASP A 26 16.79 11.15 4.96
C ASP A 26 15.72 11.75 4.02
N ARG A 27 15.56 13.08 3.98
CA ARG A 27 14.67 13.73 3.02
C ARG A 27 15.30 13.66 1.64
N HIS A 28 14.97 12.61 0.89
CA HIS A 28 15.30 12.54 -0.53
C HIS A 28 14.70 13.76 -1.26
N PRO A 29 15.50 14.53 -2.01
CA PRO A 29 15.05 15.73 -2.74
C PRO A 29 14.04 15.45 -3.88
N THR A 30 13.62 14.20 -4.06
CA THR A 30 12.90 13.66 -5.22
C THR A 30 11.45 13.24 -4.96
N ASP A 31 10.83 13.62 -3.84
CA ASP A 31 9.44 13.20 -3.54
C ASP A 31 8.42 13.77 -4.56
N ARG A 32 7.78 12.88 -5.32
CA ARG A 32 6.88 13.20 -6.44
C ARG A 32 5.65 13.97 -6.02
N ALA A 33 5.07 13.62 -4.87
CA ALA A 33 3.78 14.14 -4.44
C ALA A 33 3.83 15.65 -4.13
N PRO A 34 4.77 16.15 -3.30
CA PRO A 34 4.92 17.58 -3.08
C PRO A 34 5.36 18.32 -4.35
N LEU A 35 6.22 17.73 -5.18
CA LEU A 35 6.63 18.34 -6.46
C LEU A 35 5.43 18.57 -7.39
N ARG A 36 4.63 17.52 -7.63
CA ARG A 36 3.41 17.60 -8.46
C ARG A 36 2.48 18.67 -7.93
N ARG A 37 2.17 18.65 -6.63
CA ARG A 37 1.24 19.61 -6.02
C ARG A 37 1.74 21.05 -6.17
N ARG A 38 3.04 21.29 -5.95
CA ARG A 38 3.65 22.62 -6.12
C ARG A 38 3.55 23.12 -7.56
N ARG A 39 3.89 22.28 -8.55
CA ARG A 39 3.82 22.66 -9.97
C ARG A 39 2.39 22.92 -10.43
N VAL A 40 1.45 22.04 -10.11
CA VAL A 40 0.04 22.19 -10.50
C VAL A 40 -0.57 23.45 -9.86
N LEU A 41 -0.34 23.69 -8.57
CA LEU A 41 -0.85 24.88 -7.90
C LEU A 41 -0.18 26.17 -8.40
N GLY A 42 1.13 26.13 -8.66
CA GLY A 42 1.85 27.26 -9.26
C GLY A 42 1.31 27.60 -10.65
N TRP A 43 1.08 26.58 -11.49
CA TRP A 43 0.49 26.74 -12.81
C TRP A 43 -0.93 27.33 -12.73
N LEU A 44 -1.80 26.80 -11.86
CA LEU A 44 -3.14 27.36 -11.62
C LEU A 44 -3.09 28.81 -11.11
N GLY A 45 -2.11 29.15 -10.26
CA GLY A 45 -1.93 30.51 -9.77
C GLY A 45 -1.72 31.51 -10.92
N TRP A 46 -0.88 31.17 -11.89
CA TRP A 46 -0.58 32.05 -13.01
C TRP A 46 -1.61 32.03 -14.14
N VAL A 47 -2.20 30.87 -14.42
CA VAL A 47 -3.10 30.69 -15.57
C VAL A 47 -4.56 30.96 -15.20
N VAL A 48 -4.95 30.87 -13.93
CA VAL A 48 -6.34 31.07 -13.48
C VAL A 48 -6.43 32.20 -12.47
N ALA A 49 -5.70 32.14 -11.36
CA ALA A 49 -5.89 33.12 -10.28
C ALA A 49 -5.43 34.54 -10.68
N ALA A 50 -4.28 34.68 -11.36
CA ALA A 50 -3.79 35.97 -11.82
C ALA A 50 -4.74 36.66 -12.83
N PRO A 51 -5.26 35.98 -13.88
CA PRO A 51 -6.31 36.54 -14.72
C PRO A 51 -7.56 36.99 -13.96
N LEU A 52 -8.05 36.19 -13.00
CA LEU A 52 -9.21 36.57 -12.19
C LEU A 52 -8.94 37.83 -11.35
N LEU A 53 -7.73 37.97 -10.81
CA LEU A 53 -7.31 39.18 -10.10
C LEU A 53 -7.20 40.39 -11.04
N LEU A 54 -6.70 40.21 -12.27
CA LEU A 54 -6.66 41.28 -13.29
C LEU A 54 -8.07 41.75 -13.65
N VAL A 55 -9.02 40.83 -13.81
CA VAL A 55 -10.43 41.16 -14.04
C VAL A 55 -10.96 41.95 -12.85
N ALA A 56 -10.80 41.44 -11.63
CA ALA A 56 -11.28 42.11 -10.41
C ALA A 56 -10.68 43.52 -10.24
N LEU A 57 -9.38 43.68 -10.50
CA LEU A 57 -8.70 44.98 -10.47
C LEU A 57 -9.25 45.91 -11.56
N GLY A 58 -9.45 45.41 -12.78
CA GLY A 58 -10.04 46.18 -13.86
C GLY A 58 -11.47 46.66 -13.55
N TRP A 59 -12.26 45.87 -12.82
CA TRP A 59 -13.56 46.32 -12.31
C TRP A 59 -13.41 47.45 -11.29
N VAL A 60 -12.49 47.32 -10.33
CA VAL A 60 -12.20 48.37 -9.34
C VAL A 60 -11.73 49.67 -10.00
N LEU A 61 -10.98 49.57 -11.08
CA LEU A 61 -10.42 50.71 -11.82
C LEU A 61 -11.35 51.26 -12.93
N GLY A 62 -12.57 50.74 -13.07
CA GLY A 62 -13.56 51.22 -14.04
C GLY A 62 -13.37 50.74 -15.49
N ALA A 63 -12.44 49.81 -15.75
CA ALA A 63 -12.27 49.18 -17.05
C ALA A 63 -13.38 48.18 -17.40
N GLY A 64 -14.07 47.64 -16.39
CA GLY A 64 -15.20 46.73 -16.56
C GLY A 64 -14.89 45.54 -17.48
N VAL A 65 -15.71 45.32 -18.51
CA VAL A 65 -15.57 44.21 -19.47
C VAL A 65 -14.24 44.25 -20.25
N TRP A 66 -13.65 45.43 -20.45
CA TRP A 66 -12.40 45.57 -21.18
C TRP A 66 -11.20 44.95 -20.46
N ALA A 67 -11.31 44.70 -19.16
CA ALA A 67 -10.32 43.96 -18.38
C ALA A 67 -10.21 42.47 -18.78
N LEU A 68 -11.20 41.92 -19.49
CA LEU A 68 -11.18 40.53 -19.95
C LEU A 68 -10.10 40.27 -21.00
N LEU A 69 -9.87 41.22 -21.91
CA LEU A 69 -8.87 41.06 -22.98
C LEU A 69 -7.44 40.89 -22.45
N PRO A 70 -6.89 41.79 -21.59
CA PRO A 70 -5.56 41.60 -21.01
C PRO A 70 -5.51 40.38 -20.08
N ALA A 71 -6.59 40.03 -19.39
CA ALA A 71 -6.65 38.83 -18.57
C ALA A 71 -6.58 37.53 -19.40
N LEU A 72 -7.27 37.46 -20.54
CA LEU A 72 -7.19 36.33 -21.47
C LEU A 72 -5.82 36.25 -22.16
N ALA A 73 -5.26 37.40 -22.57
CA ALA A 73 -3.91 37.46 -23.12
C ALA A 73 -2.87 36.97 -22.11
N TRP A 74 -2.99 37.38 -20.84
CA TRP A 74 -2.16 36.88 -19.75
C TRP A 74 -2.32 35.37 -19.56
N ALA A 75 -3.55 34.86 -19.49
CA ALA A 75 -3.82 33.44 -19.32
C ALA A 75 -3.19 32.61 -20.46
N GLY A 76 -3.34 33.06 -21.71
CA GLY A 76 -2.77 32.41 -22.89
C GLY A 76 -1.24 32.41 -22.87
N LEU A 77 -0.62 33.56 -22.59
CA LEU A 77 0.83 33.68 -22.49
C LEU A 77 1.39 32.84 -21.33
N ALA A 78 0.78 32.90 -20.16
CA ALA A 78 1.17 32.11 -19.00
C ALA A 78 1.03 30.60 -19.27
N ALA A 79 -0.05 30.18 -19.92
CA ALA A 79 -0.25 28.78 -20.29
C ALA A 79 0.83 28.29 -21.26
N LEU A 80 1.20 29.10 -22.25
CA LEU A 80 2.26 28.79 -23.22
C LEU A 80 3.63 28.70 -22.53
N VAL A 81 4.01 29.72 -21.77
CA VAL A 81 5.33 29.80 -21.10
C VAL A 81 5.49 28.73 -20.02
N LEU A 82 4.42 28.42 -19.29
CA LEU A 82 4.47 27.44 -18.19
C LEU A 82 4.12 26.01 -18.64
N HIS A 83 3.74 25.77 -19.90
CA HIS A 83 3.45 24.43 -20.41
C HIS A 83 4.59 23.42 -20.16
N PRO A 84 5.87 23.73 -20.42
CA PRO A 84 6.97 22.80 -20.16
C PRO A 84 7.08 22.39 -18.68
N SER A 85 6.61 23.23 -17.74
CA SER A 85 6.60 22.87 -16.32
C SER A 85 5.60 21.76 -15.99
N MET A 86 4.58 21.56 -16.84
CA MET A 86 3.52 20.57 -16.70
C MET A 86 3.82 19.24 -17.40
N ILE A 87 4.91 19.16 -18.16
CA ILE A 87 5.39 17.96 -18.84
C ILE A 87 6.76 17.58 -18.25
N LEU A 88 6.80 16.48 -17.52
CA LEU A 88 8.02 15.90 -16.96
C LEU A 88 8.53 14.76 -17.86
N PRO A 89 9.83 14.41 -17.78
CA PRO A 89 10.34 13.20 -18.41
C PRO A 89 9.53 11.97 -17.98
N GLY A 90 9.15 11.15 -18.97
CA GLY A 90 8.32 9.97 -18.80
C GLY A 90 8.93 8.95 -17.83
N GLY A 91 8.18 8.62 -16.78
CA GLY A 91 8.51 7.54 -15.85
C GLY A 91 7.68 6.30 -16.13
N VAL A 92 8.17 5.12 -15.72
CA VAL A 92 7.43 3.86 -15.85
C VAL A 92 6.64 3.59 -14.56
N PRO A 93 5.32 3.73 -14.56
CA PRO A 93 4.49 3.44 -13.40
C PRO A 93 4.53 1.96 -13.05
N VAL A 94 4.82 1.66 -11.79
CA VAL A 94 4.69 0.32 -11.21
C VAL A 94 3.46 0.34 -10.31
N LEU A 95 2.41 -0.36 -10.73
CA LEU A 95 1.09 -0.36 -10.11
C LEU A 95 1.02 -1.49 -9.07
N THR A 96 0.75 -1.14 -7.82
CA THR A 96 0.72 -2.11 -6.70
C THR A 96 -0.70 -2.42 -6.27
N TYR A 97 -1.00 -3.72 -6.21
CA TYR A 97 -2.21 -4.34 -5.71
C TYR A 97 -1.86 -5.27 -4.54
N HIS A 98 -2.85 -5.69 -3.76
CA HIS A 98 -2.64 -6.69 -2.70
C HIS A 98 -3.76 -7.72 -2.74
N SER A 99 -4.94 -7.41 -2.18
CA SER A 99 -6.10 -8.30 -2.17
C SER A 99 -7.05 -7.96 -3.32
N VAL A 100 -7.55 -8.97 -4.01
CA VAL A 100 -8.55 -8.84 -5.10
C VAL A 100 -9.78 -9.66 -4.75
N SER A 101 -10.66 -9.11 -3.90
CA SER A 101 -11.72 -9.88 -3.27
C SER A 101 -13.07 -9.19 -3.23
N ARG A 102 -14.13 -10.00 -3.38
CA ARG A 102 -15.51 -9.59 -3.06
C ARG A 102 -15.80 -9.66 -1.55
N GLN A 103 -15.02 -10.44 -0.81
CA GLN A 103 -15.22 -10.74 0.61
C GLN A 103 -13.92 -10.55 1.41
N PRO A 104 -13.34 -9.35 1.47
CA PRO A 104 -12.05 -9.14 2.11
C PRO A 104 -12.14 -9.03 3.64
N GLY A 105 -13.29 -9.35 4.25
CA GLY A 105 -13.59 -9.06 5.66
C GLY A 105 -12.70 -9.77 6.68
N TRP A 106 -11.97 -10.81 6.24
CA TRP A 106 -10.98 -11.50 7.08
C TRP A 106 -9.74 -10.63 7.38
N LEU A 107 -9.47 -9.60 6.56
CA LEU A 107 -8.36 -8.66 6.74
C LEU A 107 -8.81 -7.38 7.48
N PRO A 108 -8.23 -7.06 8.65
CA PRO A 108 -8.53 -5.81 9.37
C PRO A 108 -8.19 -4.53 8.59
N TRP A 109 -7.30 -4.62 7.60
CA TRP A 109 -6.85 -3.54 6.72
C TRP A 109 -7.37 -3.66 5.28
N ALA A 110 -8.41 -4.47 5.05
CA ALA A 110 -9.05 -4.67 3.75
C ALA A 110 -9.39 -3.35 3.04
N ARG A 111 -9.88 -2.36 3.78
CA ARG A 111 -10.32 -1.07 3.22
C ARG A 111 -9.18 -0.31 2.53
N GLN A 112 -7.94 -0.57 2.92
CA GLN A 112 -6.76 0.12 2.39
C GLN A 112 -6.17 -0.59 1.17
N ILE A 113 -6.23 -1.93 1.14
CA ILE A 113 -5.43 -2.73 0.20
C ILE A 113 -6.24 -3.67 -0.69
N SER A 114 -7.54 -3.82 -0.45
CA SER A 114 -8.39 -4.71 -1.23
C SER A 114 -9.18 -3.95 -2.28
N ILE A 115 -9.17 -4.49 -3.51
CA ILE A 115 -10.03 -4.05 -4.60
C ILE A 115 -10.99 -5.17 -5.03
N ARG A 116 -12.12 -4.79 -5.60
CA ARG A 116 -13.05 -5.78 -6.17
C ARG A 116 -12.49 -6.36 -7.49
N PRO A 117 -12.75 -7.63 -7.81
CA PRO A 117 -12.35 -8.23 -9.09
C PRO A 117 -12.80 -7.42 -10.32
N GLU A 118 -14.02 -6.86 -10.29
CA GLU A 118 -14.54 -6.07 -11.42
C GLU A 118 -13.83 -4.72 -11.58
N VAL A 119 -13.23 -4.20 -10.51
CA VAL A 119 -12.41 -2.98 -10.58
C VAL A 119 -11.07 -3.31 -11.22
N LEU A 120 -10.43 -4.42 -10.81
CA LEU A 120 -9.17 -4.85 -11.43
C LEU A 120 -9.38 -5.10 -12.93
N ASP A 121 -10.42 -5.85 -13.30
CA ASP A 121 -10.73 -6.17 -14.69
C ASP A 121 -10.93 -4.91 -15.56
N ARG A 122 -11.67 -3.91 -15.06
CA ARG A 122 -11.80 -2.62 -15.75
C ARG A 122 -10.47 -1.87 -15.89
N GLN A 123 -9.65 -1.87 -14.84
CA GLN A 123 -8.33 -1.22 -14.86
C GLN A 123 -7.40 -1.90 -15.89
N MET A 124 -7.36 -3.23 -15.94
CA MET A 124 -6.58 -3.97 -16.93
C MET A 124 -7.07 -3.68 -18.36
N GLY A 125 -8.38 -3.72 -18.60
CA GLY A 125 -8.96 -3.35 -19.89
C GLY A 125 -8.69 -1.88 -20.26
N GLN A 126 -8.60 -0.99 -19.27
CA GLN A 126 -8.27 0.41 -19.49
C GLN A 126 -6.81 0.61 -19.91
N LEU A 127 -5.87 -0.18 -19.38
CA LEU A 127 -4.48 -0.20 -19.86
C LEU A 127 -4.43 -0.52 -21.36
N GLY A 128 -5.15 -1.56 -21.79
CA GLY A 128 -5.27 -1.93 -23.20
C GLY A 128 -5.86 -0.81 -24.07
N ARG A 129 -7.00 -0.22 -23.66
CA ARG A 129 -7.63 0.91 -24.38
C ARG A 129 -6.74 2.15 -24.46
N MET A 130 -5.81 2.31 -23.51
CA MET A 130 -4.87 3.42 -23.47
C MET A 130 -3.58 3.16 -24.26
N GLY A 131 -3.44 1.97 -24.86
CA GLY A 131 -2.21 1.55 -25.55
C GLY A 131 -1.03 1.35 -24.60
N VAL A 132 -1.30 1.02 -23.33
CA VAL A 132 -0.25 0.79 -22.33
C VAL A 132 0.30 -0.61 -22.48
N THR A 133 1.59 -0.72 -22.69
CA THR A 133 2.31 -2.00 -22.72
C THR A 133 2.77 -2.35 -21.31
N VAL A 134 2.30 -3.48 -20.80
CA VAL A 134 2.74 -4.00 -19.51
C VAL A 134 3.98 -4.87 -19.72
N ILE A 135 5.07 -4.50 -19.06
CA ILE A 135 6.34 -5.23 -19.06
C ILE A 135 6.61 -5.83 -17.68
N ASP A 136 7.52 -6.78 -17.60
CA ASP A 136 8.00 -7.29 -16.31
C ASP A 136 9.17 -6.46 -15.74
N ASP A 137 9.54 -6.75 -14.49
CA ASP A 137 10.63 -6.06 -13.82
C ASP A 137 11.99 -6.29 -14.50
N ALA A 138 12.24 -7.46 -15.09
CA ALA A 138 13.49 -7.74 -15.77
C ALA A 138 13.64 -6.87 -17.03
N GLU A 139 12.56 -6.68 -17.77
CA GLU A 139 12.49 -5.75 -18.90
C GLU A 139 12.67 -4.31 -18.44
N LEU A 140 11.98 -3.87 -17.38
CA LEU A 140 12.13 -2.54 -16.81
C LEU A 140 13.60 -2.26 -16.43
N MET A 141 14.23 -3.18 -15.69
CA MET A 141 15.62 -3.06 -15.27
C MET A 141 16.57 -3.04 -16.46
N ARG A 142 16.37 -3.92 -17.44
CA ARG A 142 17.18 -3.98 -18.66
C ARG A 142 17.12 -2.66 -19.43
N MET A 143 15.93 -2.11 -19.66
CA MET A 143 15.76 -0.87 -20.42
C MET A 143 16.40 0.32 -19.70
N ARG A 144 16.29 0.40 -18.38
CA ARG A 144 16.90 1.47 -17.59
C ARG A 144 18.43 1.35 -17.51
N ARG A 145 18.97 0.14 -17.40
CA ARG A 145 20.42 -0.09 -17.28
C ARG A 145 21.22 0.40 -18.50
N PHE A 146 20.64 0.30 -19.70
CA PHE A 146 21.29 0.74 -20.94
C PHE A 146 20.96 2.19 -21.31
N GLY A 147 20.27 2.94 -20.44
CA GLY A 147 19.87 4.32 -20.73
C GLY A 147 18.99 4.44 -21.97
N ALA A 148 18.33 3.36 -22.38
CA ALA A 148 17.51 3.34 -23.58
C ALA A 148 16.30 4.28 -23.41
N ALA A 149 15.89 4.91 -24.51
CA ALA A 149 14.63 5.65 -24.52
C ALA A 149 13.49 4.70 -24.14
N LEU A 150 12.77 5.02 -23.07
CA LEU A 150 11.60 4.25 -22.65
C LEU A 150 10.41 4.70 -23.51
N PRO A 151 9.65 3.76 -24.10
CA PRO A 151 8.36 4.09 -24.70
C PRO A 151 7.45 4.81 -23.70
N ASP A 152 6.73 5.83 -24.17
CA ASP A 152 5.93 6.72 -23.31
C ASP A 152 4.74 6.04 -22.59
N ASN A 153 4.41 4.81 -22.97
CA ASN A 153 3.23 4.08 -22.50
C ASN A 153 3.57 2.72 -21.88
N LEU A 154 4.60 2.65 -21.05
CA LEU A 154 4.89 1.45 -20.26
C LEU A 154 4.17 1.44 -18.91
N ALA A 155 3.97 0.24 -18.37
CA ALA A 155 3.61 0.01 -16.97
C ALA A 155 4.15 -1.35 -16.48
N VAL A 156 4.25 -1.53 -15.16
CA VAL A 156 4.52 -2.80 -14.50
C VAL A 156 3.42 -3.06 -13.47
N LEU A 157 3.05 -4.33 -13.27
CA LEU A 157 2.03 -4.74 -12.30
C LEU A 157 2.67 -5.54 -11.17
N HIS A 158 2.44 -5.11 -9.93
CA HIS A 158 2.90 -5.77 -8.71
C HIS A 158 1.72 -6.14 -7.81
N PHE A 159 1.81 -7.30 -7.19
CA PHE A 159 0.92 -7.78 -6.15
C PHE A 159 1.74 -8.11 -4.91
N ASP A 160 1.30 -7.69 -3.73
CA ASP A 160 2.02 -7.93 -2.47
C ASP A 160 1.24 -8.93 -1.58
N ASP A 161 1.94 -9.51 -0.60
CA ASP A 161 1.49 -10.38 0.51
C ASP A 161 1.18 -11.85 0.20
N GLY A 162 0.84 -12.21 -1.05
CA GLY A 162 0.54 -13.61 -1.40
C GLY A 162 -0.83 -14.11 -0.90
N TYR A 163 -1.86 -13.27 -0.99
CA TYR A 163 -3.22 -13.64 -0.63
C TYR A 163 -3.82 -14.65 -1.62
N LEU A 164 -4.65 -15.57 -1.12
CA LEU A 164 -5.32 -16.59 -1.95
C LEU A 164 -6.12 -15.95 -3.10
N ASP A 165 -6.71 -14.78 -2.85
CA ASP A 165 -7.50 -14.07 -3.84
C ASP A 165 -6.70 -13.58 -5.07
N ASN A 166 -5.36 -13.58 -5.00
CA ASN A 166 -4.50 -13.39 -6.17
C ASN A 166 -4.59 -14.55 -7.16
N ARG A 167 -4.72 -15.79 -6.68
CA ARG A 167 -5.05 -16.95 -7.53
C ARG A 167 -6.50 -16.90 -7.97
N VAL A 168 -7.41 -16.71 -7.01
CA VAL A 168 -8.84 -16.89 -7.24
C VAL A 168 -9.38 -15.88 -8.25
N ALA A 169 -8.92 -14.63 -8.20
CA ALA A 169 -9.43 -13.55 -9.04
C ALA A 169 -8.35 -12.90 -9.91
N ALA A 170 -7.19 -12.50 -9.35
CA ALA A 170 -6.22 -11.70 -10.11
C ALA A 170 -5.62 -12.49 -11.28
N TRP A 171 -5.19 -13.73 -11.04
CA TRP A 171 -4.60 -14.62 -12.04
C TRP A 171 -5.50 -14.84 -13.27
N PRO A 172 -6.79 -15.25 -13.13
CA PRO A 172 -7.67 -15.40 -14.28
C PRO A 172 -7.95 -14.06 -15.00
N ILE A 173 -8.09 -12.92 -14.30
CA ILE A 173 -8.29 -11.66 -15.04
C ILE A 173 -7.04 -11.28 -15.84
N LEU A 174 -5.84 -11.39 -15.24
CA LEU A 174 -4.59 -11.08 -15.93
C LEU A 174 -4.41 -11.95 -17.18
N ARG A 175 -4.73 -13.25 -17.08
CA ARG A 175 -4.74 -14.17 -18.23
C ARG A 175 -5.65 -13.70 -19.36
N ARG A 176 -6.89 -13.32 -19.06
CA ARG A 176 -7.85 -12.83 -20.08
C ARG A 176 -7.39 -11.55 -20.77
N HIS A 177 -6.67 -10.69 -20.07
CA HIS A 177 -6.09 -9.46 -20.66
C HIS A 177 -4.70 -9.69 -21.30
N GLY A 178 -4.16 -10.92 -21.24
CA GLY A 178 -2.82 -11.23 -21.74
C GLY A 178 -1.70 -10.47 -21.00
N LEU A 179 -1.90 -10.16 -19.72
CA LEU A 179 -0.99 -9.37 -18.91
C LEU A 179 -0.16 -10.24 -17.98
N ARG A 180 1.07 -9.77 -17.70
CA ARG A 180 1.98 -10.35 -16.72
C ARG A 180 2.14 -9.44 -15.50
N ALA A 181 2.50 -10.01 -14.37
CA ALA A 181 2.73 -9.28 -13.12
C ALA A 181 3.81 -9.95 -12.26
N THR A 182 4.27 -9.26 -11.24
CA THR A 182 5.12 -9.82 -10.18
C THR A 182 4.31 -9.95 -8.89
N LEU A 183 4.38 -11.10 -8.22
CA LEU A 183 3.74 -11.35 -6.94
C LEU A 183 4.81 -11.50 -5.85
N PHE A 184 4.81 -10.61 -4.87
CA PHE A 184 5.70 -10.64 -3.72
C PHE A 184 5.08 -11.39 -2.56
N VAL A 185 5.72 -12.46 -2.11
CA VAL A 185 5.19 -13.39 -1.12
C VAL A 185 5.96 -13.31 0.19
N SER A 186 5.23 -13.19 1.29
CA SER A 186 5.79 -13.29 2.65
C SER A 186 5.76 -14.75 3.09
N ILE A 187 6.94 -15.37 3.22
CA ILE A 187 7.07 -16.84 3.27
C ILE A 187 6.44 -17.51 4.50
N ASP A 188 6.25 -16.81 5.62
CA ASP A 188 5.59 -17.40 6.80
C ASP A 188 4.07 -17.44 6.67
N PHE A 189 3.50 -16.63 5.77
CA PHE A 189 2.06 -16.63 5.54
C PHE A 189 1.61 -17.65 4.49
N VAL A 190 2.53 -18.25 3.73
CA VAL A 190 2.17 -19.28 2.74
C VAL A 190 1.49 -20.45 3.46
N ASP A 191 0.32 -20.84 2.96
CA ASP A 191 -0.43 -21.99 3.48
C ASP A 191 0.36 -23.27 3.16
N PRO A 192 0.78 -24.06 4.18
CA PRO A 192 1.60 -25.24 3.99
C PRO A 192 0.80 -26.44 3.43
N ALA A 193 -0.54 -26.35 3.39
CA ALA A 193 -1.35 -27.43 2.86
C ALA A 193 -1.06 -27.65 1.35
N PRO A 194 -1.05 -28.92 0.88
CA PRO A 194 -0.83 -29.21 -0.53
C PRO A 194 -2.10 -28.98 -1.36
N GLY A 195 -1.94 -28.97 -2.66
CA GLY A 195 -3.00 -28.94 -3.65
C GLY A 195 -3.48 -27.55 -4.04
N LEU A 196 -4.26 -27.54 -5.12
CA LEU A 196 -4.77 -26.34 -5.76
C LEU A 196 -6.19 -26.06 -5.30
N ARG A 197 -6.50 -24.81 -4.94
CA ARG A 197 -7.88 -24.40 -4.69
C ARG A 197 -8.55 -23.86 -5.96
N PRO A 198 -9.88 -24.04 -6.10
CA PRO A 198 -10.64 -23.53 -7.24
C PRO A 198 -10.53 -22.01 -7.39
N THR A 199 -10.51 -21.54 -8.62
CA THR A 199 -10.60 -20.12 -8.95
C THR A 199 -12.06 -19.69 -9.13
N MET A 200 -12.29 -18.40 -9.42
CA MET A 200 -13.61 -17.91 -9.83
C MET A 200 -14.07 -18.44 -11.20
N GLU A 201 -13.18 -19.03 -12.01
CA GLU A 201 -13.54 -19.67 -13.27
C GLU A 201 -14.02 -21.11 -13.04
N ASP A 202 -13.52 -21.77 -11.99
CA ASP A 202 -13.85 -23.16 -11.65
C ASP A 202 -15.08 -23.28 -10.72
N SER A 203 -15.38 -22.24 -9.94
CA SER A 203 -16.44 -22.25 -8.93
C SER A 203 -17.15 -20.91 -8.83
N ALA A 204 -18.48 -20.95 -8.69
CA ALA A 204 -19.30 -19.77 -8.42
C ALA A 204 -19.12 -19.22 -6.99
N THR A 205 -18.67 -20.06 -6.05
CA THR A 205 -18.46 -19.72 -4.64
C THR A 205 -17.07 -20.14 -4.18
N PRO A 206 -16.00 -19.57 -4.76
CA PRO A 206 -14.65 -19.91 -4.37
C PRO A 206 -14.36 -19.36 -2.97
N ARG A 207 -13.37 -19.94 -2.31
CA ARG A 207 -12.84 -19.43 -1.04
C ARG A 207 -12.07 -18.12 -1.28
N TRP A 208 -12.31 -17.09 -0.48
CA TRP A 208 -11.68 -15.76 -0.64
C TRP A 208 -10.64 -15.43 0.43
N ASP A 209 -10.61 -16.19 1.53
CA ASP A 209 -9.80 -15.91 2.70
C ASP A 209 -8.52 -16.75 2.76
N GLY A 210 -7.48 -16.17 3.35
CA GLY A 210 -6.19 -16.81 3.57
C GLY A 210 -5.16 -16.49 2.50
N TYR A 211 -4.11 -17.30 2.48
CA TYR A 211 -2.90 -17.09 1.69
C TYR A 211 -2.68 -18.24 0.71
N LEU A 212 -1.89 -18.00 -0.32
CA LEU A 212 -1.54 -18.98 -1.35
C LEU A 212 -0.77 -20.17 -0.78
N ARG A 213 -0.82 -21.29 -1.49
CA ARG A 213 0.01 -22.49 -1.27
C ARG A 213 1.18 -22.50 -2.25
N TRP A 214 2.23 -23.25 -1.94
CA TRP A 214 3.36 -23.41 -2.86
C TRP A 214 2.97 -24.06 -4.19
N ASP A 215 2.05 -25.03 -4.19
CA ASP A 215 1.54 -25.65 -5.42
C ASP A 215 0.86 -24.62 -6.34
N GLU A 216 0.10 -23.69 -5.74
CA GLU A 216 -0.58 -22.61 -6.46
C GLU A 216 0.42 -21.57 -7.00
N LEU A 217 1.44 -21.22 -6.20
CA LEU A 217 2.51 -20.31 -6.60
C LEU A 217 3.31 -20.88 -7.79
N ARG A 218 3.66 -22.16 -7.74
CA ARG A 218 4.37 -22.85 -8.83
C ARG A 218 3.53 -22.90 -10.11
N GLU A 219 2.23 -23.18 -10.00
CA GLU A 219 1.34 -23.17 -11.18
C GLU A 219 1.23 -21.77 -11.81
N MET A 220 1.04 -20.74 -10.98
CA MET A 220 0.93 -19.35 -11.44
C MET A 220 2.23 -18.87 -12.09
N GLU A 221 3.38 -19.34 -11.60
CA GLU A 221 4.69 -19.08 -12.21
C GLU A 221 4.88 -19.81 -13.53
N ALA A 222 4.59 -21.11 -13.56
CA ALA A 222 4.72 -21.93 -14.75
C ALA A 222 3.81 -21.45 -15.89
N SER A 223 2.68 -20.80 -15.57
CA SER A 223 1.80 -20.19 -16.57
C SER A 223 2.37 -18.92 -17.21
N GLY A 224 3.46 -18.35 -16.69
CA GLY A 224 4.07 -17.11 -17.17
C GLY A 224 3.29 -15.83 -16.86
N VAL A 225 2.23 -15.91 -16.05
CA VAL A 225 1.40 -14.76 -15.70
C VAL A 225 1.97 -14.02 -14.51
N PHE A 226 2.47 -14.75 -13.52
CA PHE A 226 3.12 -14.19 -12.35
C PHE A 226 4.59 -14.58 -12.28
N THR A 227 5.48 -13.61 -12.06
CA THR A 227 6.79 -13.88 -11.50
C THR A 227 6.70 -13.84 -9.98
N ILE A 228 7.12 -14.89 -9.28
CA ILE A 228 7.05 -14.93 -7.81
C ILE A 228 8.33 -14.37 -7.20
N GLU A 229 8.23 -13.40 -6.29
CA GLU A 229 9.38 -12.71 -5.69
C GLU A 229 9.20 -12.53 -4.17
N ALA A 230 10.25 -12.10 -3.47
CA ALA A 230 10.26 -12.13 -2.00
C ALA A 230 9.65 -10.87 -1.36
N HIS A 231 8.80 -11.08 -0.34
CA HIS A 231 8.26 -10.04 0.55
C HIS A 231 8.67 -10.25 2.01
N GLY A 232 9.87 -10.79 2.23
CA GLY A 232 10.37 -11.17 3.55
C GLY A 232 9.64 -12.38 4.12
N THR A 233 9.67 -12.51 5.44
CA THR A 233 8.98 -13.58 6.17
C THR A 233 7.55 -13.19 6.52
N ASP A 234 7.34 -11.97 7.01
CA ASP A 234 6.07 -11.48 7.52
C ASP A 234 6.02 -9.93 7.51
N HIS A 235 4.98 -9.38 8.14
CA HIS A 235 4.77 -7.95 8.36
C HIS A 235 5.01 -7.53 9.83
N ALA A 236 5.87 -8.27 10.55
CA ALA A 236 6.20 -7.95 11.93
C ALA A 236 6.86 -6.56 12.05
N ARG A 237 6.72 -5.99 13.24
CA ARG A 237 7.34 -4.72 13.60
C ARG A 237 8.24 -4.92 14.80
N VAL A 238 9.25 -4.08 14.90
CA VAL A 238 10.09 -3.95 16.10
C VAL A 238 9.69 -2.70 16.86
N GLU A 239 9.72 -2.77 18.19
CA GLU A 239 9.61 -1.58 19.02
C GLU A 239 10.85 -0.69 18.79
N THR A 240 10.67 0.62 18.80
CA THR A 240 11.74 1.61 18.52
C THR A 240 11.90 2.65 19.63
N GLY A 241 11.16 2.51 20.72
CA GLY A 241 11.31 3.36 21.89
C GLY A 241 10.34 3.02 23.02
N ALA A 242 10.58 3.63 24.19
CA ALA A 242 9.82 3.35 25.41
C ALA A 242 8.36 3.82 25.38
N ALA A 243 7.99 4.76 24.50
CA ALA A 243 6.65 5.36 24.51
C ALA A 243 5.56 4.32 24.22
N VAL A 244 4.64 4.13 25.18
CA VAL A 244 3.42 3.32 25.00
C VAL A 244 2.39 4.13 24.23
N LEU A 245 1.88 3.58 23.13
CA LEU A 245 0.88 4.24 22.29
C LEU A 245 -0.53 3.73 22.57
N GLU A 246 -0.66 2.43 22.85
CA GLU A 246 -1.91 1.78 23.25
C GLU A 246 -1.63 0.49 24.02
N THR A 247 -2.68 -0.17 24.48
CA THR A 247 -2.61 -1.49 25.13
C THR A 247 -3.29 -2.53 24.26
N LEU A 248 -2.75 -3.75 24.23
CA LEU A 248 -3.37 -4.85 23.50
C LEU A 248 -4.67 -5.30 24.21
N THR A 249 -5.78 -5.32 23.47
CA THR A 249 -7.12 -5.64 23.96
C THR A 249 -7.82 -6.62 23.03
N ALA A 250 -8.89 -7.25 23.49
CA ALA A 250 -9.73 -8.14 22.66
C ALA A 250 -10.28 -7.41 21.41
N GLY A 251 -10.49 -6.09 21.48
CA GLY A 251 -11.05 -5.30 20.37
C GLY A 251 -10.04 -4.81 19.33
N ASN A 252 -8.73 -4.81 19.62
CA ASN A 252 -7.71 -4.30 18.70
C ASN A 252 -6.65 -5.33 18.27
N TRP A 253 -6.60 -6.51 18.87
CA TRP A 253 -5.47 -7.43 18.65
C TRP A 253 -5.32 -7.89 17.19
N LYS A 254 -6.40 -8.09 16.43
CA LYS A 254 -6.31 -8.44 15.00
C LYS A 254 -5.71 -7.29 14.17
N ARG A 255 -6.08 -6.04 14.47
CA ARG A 255 -5.42 -4.86 13.85
C ARG A 255 -3.94 -4.78 14.21
N LEU A 256 -3.58 -5.29 15.38
CA LEU A 256 -2.22 -5.31 15.92
C LEU A 256 -1.57 -6.70 15.81
N ALA A 257 -2.00 -7.54 14.85
CA ALA A 257 -1.54 -8.93 14.74
C ALA A 257 -0.02 -9.04 14.60
N TRP A 258 0.65 -8.00 14.10
CA TRP A 258 2.10 -7.87 14.08
C TRP A 258 2.77 -8.12 15.44
N LYS A 259 2.10 -7.84 16.57
CA LYS A 259 2.61 -8.15 17.92
C LYS A 259 2.73 -9.66 18.13
N GLN A 260 1.75 -10.43 17.66
CA GLN A 260 1.80 -11.89 17.71
C GLN A 260 2.87 -12.41 16.75
N TRP A 261 2.88 -11.91 15.50
CA TRP A 261 3.85 -12.34 14.49
C TRP A 261 5.30 -12.05 14.90
N ALA A 262 5.57 -10.92 15.56
CA ALA A 262 6.90 -10.60 16.05
C ALA A 262 7.37 -11.55 17.16
N ALA A 263 6.43 -12.13 17.90
CA ALA A 263 6.70 -13.10 18.95
C ALA A 263 6.69 -14.56 18.46
N ASP A 264 6.24 -14.79 17.23
CA ASP A 264 6.10 -16.11 16.61
C ASP A 264 7.12 -16.33 15.49
N GLN A 265 7.87 -17.43 15.58
CA GLN A 265 8.79 -17.85 14.52
C GLN A 265 8.20 -18.93 13.60
N GLY A 266 7.00 -19.42 13.90
CA GLY A 266 6.30 -20.46 13.15
C GLY A 266 5.53 -19.94 11.93
N PRO A 267 4.77 -20.84 11.27
CA PRO A 267 3.83 -20.47 10.22
C PRO A 267 2.75 -19.53 10.74
N LYS A 268 2.34 -18.57 9.91
CA LYS A 268 1.42 -17.49 10.27
C LYS A 268 0.16 -17.48 9.42
N HIS A 269 0.02 -18.38 8.44
CA HIS A 269 -1.06 -18.39 7.44
C HIS A 269 -2.49 -18.34 8.02
N ASP A 270 -2.72 -18.87 9.22
CA ASP A 270 -4.03 -19.02 9.86
C ASP A 270 -4.29 -18.02 11.00
N TRP A 271 -3.40 -17.03 11.18
CA TRP A 271 -3.46 -16.06 12.30
C TRP A 271 -4.84 -15.40 12.48
N TYR A 272 -5.57 -15.21 11.37
CA TYR A 272 -6.86 -14.53 11.34
C TYR A 272 -8.02 -15.40 11.85
N LEU A 273 -7.85 -16.72 11.88
CA LEU A 273 -8.81 -17.70 12.40
C LEU A 273 -8.83 -17.73 13.92
N ALA A 274 -7.74 -17.32 14.57
CA ALA A 274 -7.67 -17.27 16.02
C ALA A 274 -8.75 -16.34 16.60
N ALA A 275 -9.40 -16.78 17.67
CA ALA A 275 -10.41 -16.02 18.39
C ALA A 275 -9.80 -15.00 19.37
N ALA A 276 -8.61 -15.30 19.88
CA ALA A 276 -7.87 -14.48 20.85
C ALA A 276 -6.35 -14.59 20.57
N PRO A 277 -5.54 -13.61 21.01
CA PRO A 277 -4.09 -13.69 20.88
C PRO A 277 -3.53 -14.83 21.76
N ALA A 278 -2.63 -15.64 21.19
CA ALA A 278 -2.09 -16.83 21.84
C ALA A 278 -0.73 -16.60 22.52
N ILE A 279 0.10 -15.70 21.98
CA ILE A 279 1.51 -15.55 22.39
C ILE A 279 1.69 -14.28 23.23
N VAL A 280 1.28 -13.13 22.71
CA VAL A 280 1.33 -11.87 23.47
C VAL A 280 -0.02 -11.63 24.13
N SER A 281 -0.06 -11.73 25.46
CA SER A 281 -1.28 -11.60 26.26
C SER A 281 -1.94 -10.22 26.15
N LEU A 282 -3.26 -10.22 26.33
CA LEU A 282 -4.02 -8.98 26.54
C LEU A 282 -3.45 -8.19 27.73
N GLY A 283 -3.49 -6.86 27.65
CA GLY A 283 -2.84 -5.97 28.62
C GLY A 283 -1.39 -5.62 28.27
N ALA A 284 -0.76 -6.30 27.31
CA ALA A 284 0.60 -5.98 26.89
C ALA A 284 0.69 -4.55 26.31
N PRO A 285 1.74 -3.78 26.65
CA PRO A 285 1.93 -2.44 26.09
C PRO A 285 2.24 -2.54 24.60
N VAL A 286 1.68 -1.64 23.81
CA VAL A 286 1.97 -1.48 22.38
C VAL A 286 2.78 -0.20 22.23
N ARG A 287 4.10 -0.36 22.13
CA ARG A 287 5.03 0.77 22.07
C ARG A 287 5.17 1.32 20.66
N ARG A 288 5.81 2.50 20.57
CA ARG A 288 6.30 3.05 19.31
C ARG A 288 7.10 1.96 18.59
N SER A 289 6.75 1.73 17.33
CA SER A 289 7.29 0.63 16.53
C SER A 289 7.45 1.03 15.08
N ALA A 290 8.26 0.28 14.35
CA ALA A 290 8.49 0.44 12.91
C ALA A 290 8.65 -0.94 12.24
N PRO A 291 8.50 -1.05 10.90
CA PRO A 291 8.70 -2.30 10.18
C PRO A 291 10.03 -2.97 10.55
N ALA A 292 9.99 -4.27 10.84
CA ALA A 292 11.14 -4.97 11.40
C ALA A 292 12.38 -4.89 10.50
N LEU A 293 12.21 -4.94 9.18
CA LEU A 293 13.32 -4.91 8.22
C LEU A 293 13.89 -3.50 8.00
N ALA A 294 13.16 -2.45 8.39
CA ALA A 294 13.57 -1.06 8.12
C ALA A 294 14.15 -0.35 9.35
N ALA A 295 13.97 -0.90 10.56
CA ALA A 295 14.34 -0.23 11.81
C ALA A 295 15.17 -1.10 12.75
N ARG A 296 16.01 -0.43 13.54
CA ARG A 296 16.74 -0.99 14.67
C ARG A 296 15.79 -1.16 15.85
N ALA A 297 15.80 -2.34 16.47
CA ALA A 297 14.91 -2.63 17.59
C ALA A 297 15.33 -1.88 18.87
N TRP A 298 14.39 -1.53 19.73
CA TRP A 298 14.63 -0.93 21.04
C TRP A 298 15.25 -1.93 22.01
N ARG A 299 16.31 -1.52 22.70
CA ARG A 299 17.12 -2.30 23.65
C ARG A 299 17.26 -1.51 24.96
N PRO A 300 16.34 -1.69 25.92
CA PRO A 300 16.39 -0.97 27.20
C PRO A 300 17.40 -1.55 28.21
N ASP A 301 18.18 -2.55 27.81
CA ASP A 301 19.13 -3.29 28.66
C ASP A 301 20.46 -2.56 28.88
N GLY A 302 20.64 -1.35 28.33
CA GLY A 302 21.87 -0.58 28.43
C GLY A 302 23.00 -1.09 27.51
N SER A 303 22.72 -2.06 26.63
CA SER A 303 23.71 -2.62 25.67
C SER A 303 24.20 -1.60 24.63
N SER A 304 23.47 -0.50 24.43
CA SER A 304 23.82 0.58 23.51
C SER A 304 23.53 1.95 24.12
N PRO A 305 24.39 2.97 23.89
CA PRO A 305 24.14 4.34 24.36
C PRO A 305 22.81 4.95 23.89
N GLN A 306 22.26 4.44 22.77
CA GLN A 306 21.00 4.91 22.19
C GLN A 306 19.79 4.07 22.63
N ASN A 307 19.98 3.03 23.45
CA ASN A 307 18.98 2.01 23.75
C ASN A 307 18.37 1.39 22.48
N LEU A 308 19.19 1.19 21.44
CA LEU A 308 18.78 0.58 20.18
C LEU A 308 19.78 -0.52 19.82
N GLU A 309 19.28 -1.61 19.25
CA GLU A 309 20.03 -2.69 18.59
C GLU A 309 21.19 -2.09 17.79
N THR A 310 22.42 -2.53 17.99
CA THR A 310 23.59 -2.00 17.29
C THR A 310 23.47 -2.20 15.77
N PRO A 311 24.19 -1.42 14.94
CA PRO A 311 24.19 -1.65 13.49
C PRO A 311 24.55 -3.08 13.07
N ALA A 312 25.44 -3.74 13.80
CA ALA A 312 25.86 -5.12 13.54
C ALA A 312 24.75 -6.13 13.86
N GLU A 313 24.07 -5.99 15.00
CA GLU A 313 22.93 -6.85 15.36
C GLU A 313 21.77 -6.68 14.38
N TYR A 314 21.47 -5.43 14.00
CA TYR A 314 20.47 -5.13 12.97
C TYR A 314 20.81 -5.82 11.64
N ALA A 315 22.07 -5.68 11.20
CA ALA A 315 22.53 -6.33 9.97
C ALA A 315 22.42 -7.85 10.05
N ALA A 316 22.79 -8.47 11.17
CA ALA A 316 22.66 -9.92 11.37
C ALA A 316 21.19 -10.38 11.31
N ARG A 317 20.28 -9.67 11.98
CA ARG A 317 18.84 -9.97 11.98
C ARG A 317 18.22 -9.87 10.59
N VAL A 318 18.51 -8.79 9.86
CA VAL A 318 17.99 -8.59 8.49
C VAL A 318 18.61 -9.61 7.51
N THR A 319 19.92 -9.89 7.62
CA THR A 319 20.60 -10.89 6.79
C THR A 319 19.98 -12.28 6.97
N LYS A 320 19.62 -12.66 8.20
CA LYS A 320 18.96 -13.95 8.48
C LYS A 320 17.63 -14.08 7.71
N VAL A 321 16.83 -13.01 7.65
CA VAL A 321 15.56 -13.02 6.90
C VAL A 321 15.82 -13.22 5.41
N PHE A 322 16.78 -12.50 4.82
CA PHE A 322 17.11 -12.64 3.41
C PHE A 322 17.69 -14.01 3.06
N ALA A 323 18.57 -14.55 3.89
CA ALA A 323 19.10 -15.90 3.73
C ALA A 323 17.98 -16.93 3.72
N ARG A 324 16.99 -16.79 4.62
CA ARG A 324 15.82 -17.66 4.67
C ARG A 324 14.95 -17.53 3.42
N CYS A 325 14.67 -16.32 2.94
CA CYS A 325 13.95 -16.13 1.67
C CYS A 325 14.67 -16.82 0.52
N GLN A 326 15.99 -16.62 0.42
CA GLN A 326 16.80 -17.21 -0.64
C GLN A 326 16.85 -18.75 -0.57
N GLN A 327 16.83 -19.32 0.64
CA GLN A 327 16.75 -20.77 0.84
C GLN A 327 15.38 -21.31 0.41
N VAL A 328 14.29 -20.71 0.90
CA VAL A 328 12.92 -21.16 0.62
C VAL A 328 12.59 -21.06 -0.86
N PHE A 329 12.96 -19.96 -1.53
CA PHE A 329 12.72 -19.81 -2.97
C PHE A 329 13.47 -20.86 -3.80
N ARG A 330 14.72 -21.19 -3.43
CA ARG A 330 15.47 -22.27 -4.10
C ARG A 330 14.80 -23.62 -3.90
N ALA A 331 14.29 -23.89 -2.70
CA ALA A 331 13.64 -25.16 -2.40
C ALA A 331 12.29 -25.30 -3.11
N GLU A 332 11.47 -24.24 -3.11
CA GLU A 332 10.08 -24.30 -3.56
C GLU A 332 9.89 -23.97 -5.04
N LEU A 333 10.73 -23.11 -5.61
CA LEU A 333 10.64 -22.64 -7.00
C LEU A 333 11.86 -23.02 -7.85
N GLY A 334 12.85 -23.71 -7.28
CA GLY A 334 14.07 -24.11 -7.98
C GLY A 334 15.02 -22.96 -8.35
N ARG A 335 14.74 -21.73 -7.89
CA ARG A 335 15.53 -20.52 -8.19
C ARG A 335 15.59 -19.56 -7.00
N PRO A 336 16.62 -18.71 -6.89
CA PRO A 336 16.64 -17.66 -5.88
C PRO A 336 15.56 -16.60 -6.16
N ALA A 337 15.17 -15.87 -5.12
CA ALA A 337 14.45 -14.62 -5.27
C ALA A 337 15.41 -13.54 -5.81
N ARG A 338 14.95 -12.74 -6.76
CA ARG A 338 15.75 -11.74 -7.46
C ARG A 338 15.39 -10.33 -7.03
N ILE A 339 14.13 -10.06 -6.76
CA ILE A 339 13.63 -8.73 -6.37
C ILE A 339 13.04 -8.83 -4.98
N PHE A 340 13.38 -7.86 -4.13
CA PHE A 340 12.84 -7.77 -2.79
C PHE A 340 11.82 -6.64 -2.67
N CYS A 341 10.62 -6.95 -2.20
CA CYS A 341 9.63 -5.94 -1.85
C CYS A 341 9.62 -5.68 -0.34
N TRP A 342 9.74 -4.42 0.07
CA TRP A 342 9.72 -4.06 1.49
C TRP A 342 8.30 -4.06 2.08
N PRO A 343 8.06 -4.74 3.21
CA PRO A 343 6.83 -4.59 3.97
C PRO A 343 6.52 -3.11 4.22
N GLN A 344 5.26 -2.73 3.95
CA GLN A 344 4.77 -1.34 4.06
C GLN A 344 5.50 -0.32 3.15
N ASN A 345 6.28 -0.80 2.16
CA ASN A 345 7.11 0.01 1.28
C ASN A 345 8.08 0.93 2.05
N VAL A 346 8.54 0.50 3.22
CA VAL A 346 9.51 1.23 4.07
C VAL A 346 10.85 0.50 4.03
N ALA A 347 11.89 1.21 3.58
CA ALA A 347 13.26 0.72 3.51
C ALA A 347 14.22 1.70 4.19
N SER A 348 15.37 1.20 4.63
CA SER A 348 16.53 2.04 4.98
C SER A 348 17.66 1.80 3.98
N ALA A 349 18.59 2.75 3.85
CA ALA A 349 19.77 2.57 3.01
C ALA A 349 20.57 1.32 3.43
N ALA A 350 20.77 1.13 4.74
CA ALA A 350 21.43 -0.05 5.28
C ALA A 350 20.70 -1.36 4.91
N ALA A 351 19.36 -1.40 4.99
CA ALA A 351 18.58 -2.57 4.62
C ALA A 351 18.78 -2.92 3.13
N HIS A 352 18.77 -1.90 2.26
CA HIS A 352 19.00 -2.06 0.84
C HIS A 352 20.37 -2.66 0.55
N ASP A 353 21.43 -2.14 1.17
CA ASP A 353 22.79 -2.67 1.00
C ASP A 353 22.90 -4.13 1.45
N ILE A 354 22.23 -4.49 2.54
CA ILE A 354 22.17 -5.87 3.02
C ILE A 354 21.41 -6.76 2.02
N ALA A 355 20.32 -6.27 1.41
CA ALA A 355 19.57 -7.02 0.40
C ALA A 355 20.41 -7.28 -0.85
N VAL A 356 21.16 -6.27 -1.34
CA VAL A 356 22.08 -6.43 -2.47
C VAL A 356 23.15 -7.48 -2.15
N LYS A 357 23.76 -7.43 -0.95
CA LYS A 357 24.73 -8.44 -0.50
C LYS A 357 24.12 -9.85 -0.38
N ALA A 358 22.82 -9.95 -0.10
CA ALA A 358 22.10 -11.22 -0.05
C ALA A 358 21.69 -11.76 -1.44
N GLY A 359 22.05 -11.07 -2.53
CA GLY A 359 21.84 -11.53 -3.90
C GLY A 359 20.58 -10.98 -4.58
N PHE A 360 19.87 -10.03 -3.97
CA PHE A 360 18.77 -9.32 -4.66
C PHE A 360 19.34 -8.30 -5.64
N VAL A 361 18.86 -8.33 -6.89
CA VAL A 361 19.30 -7.40 -7.95
C VAL A 361 18.60 -6.05 -7.89
N ALA A 362 17.43 -5.98 -7.23
CA ALA A 362 16.71 -4.76 -6.98
C ALA A 362 15.81 -4.89 -5.75
N THR A 363 15.47 -3.75 -5.15
CA THR A 363 14.46 -3.67 -4.11
C THR A 363 13.42 -2.60 -4.42
N THR A 364 12.20 -2.75 -3.90
CA THR A 364 11.18 -1.69 -3.97
C THR A 364 11.48 -0.55 -2.98
N GLY A 365 10.51 0.31 -2.66
CA GLY A 365 10.66 1.34 -1.62
C GLY A 365 11.26 2.67 -2.09
N ALA A 366 11.60 2.80 -3.36
CA ALA A 366 12.11 4.04 -3.95
C ALA A 366 11.00 5.09 -4.11
N ARG A 367 11.37 6.36 -4.34
CA ARG A 367 10.43 7.49 -4.46
C ARG A 367 10.53 8.25 -5.79
N GLU A 368 11.31 7.77 -6.76
CA GLU A 368 11.77 8.53 -7.94
C GLU A 368 10.76 8.58 -9.10
N ARG A 369 10.93 8.00 -10.29
CA ARG A 369 9.89 7.82 -11.34
C ARG A 369 10.16 6.61 -12.23
N ASN A 370 11.17 5.80 -11.90
CA ASN A 370 11.70 4.73 -12.74
C ASN A 370 12.12 5.24 -14.13
N THR A 371 12.77 6.40 -14.18
CA THR A 371 13.32 6.95 -15.43
C THR A 371 14.68 6.29 -15.76
N PRO A 372 15.21 6.42 -17.00
CA PRO A 372 16.50 5.83 -17.38
C PRO A 372 17.69 6.35 -16.58
N HIS A 373 17.62 7.57 -16.05
CA HIS A 373 18.72 8.21 -15.33
C HIS A 373 18.69 7.97 -13.80
N GLU A 374 17.68 7.26 -13.32
CA GLU A 374 17.53 6.96 -11.90
C GLU A 374 18.15 5.59 -11.56
N PRO A 375 18.56 5.35 -10.30
CA PRO A 375 19.12 4.08 -9.84
C PRO A 375 18.24 2.87 -10.21
N THR A 376 18.82 1.90 -10.91
CA THR A 376 18.09 0.75 -11.49
C THR A 376 17.69 -0.30 -10.45
N GLU A 377 18.47 -0.39 -9.39
CA GLU A 377 18.37 -1.31 -8.26
C GLU A 377 17.28 -0.89 -7.26
N ARG A 378 16.67 0.28 -7.46
CA ARG A 378 15.55 0.78 -6.64
C ARG A 378 14.34 1.02 -7.52
N ILE A 379 13.26 0.30 -7.18
CA ILE A 379 12.00 0.35 -7.91
C ILE A 379 11.00 1.15 -7.08
N SER A 380 10.43 2.17 -7.72
CA SER A 380 9.40 2.98 -7.08
C SER A 380 8.02 2.61 -7.58
N ARG A 381 7.04 2.62 -6.67
CA ARG A 381 5.72 2.04 -6.89
C ARG A 381 4.59 3.00 -6.53
N ILE A 382 3.40 2.70 -7.02
CA ILE A 382 2.17 3.45 -6.76
C ILE A 382 1.11 2.49 -6.27
N HIS A 383 0.56 2.75 -5.09
CA HIS A 383 -0.60 2.00 -4.63
C HIS A 383 -1.83 2.33 -5.47
N ILE A 384 -2.48 1.31 -6.01
CA ILE A 384 -3.74 1.46 -6.76
C ILE A 384 -4.90 0.96 -5.90
N GLY A 385 -5.95 1.77 -5.86
CA GLY A 385 -7.15 1.49 -5.09
C GLY A 385 -8.42 1.65 -5.91
N GLN A 386 -9.53 1.63 -5.18
CA GLN A 386 -10.90 1.81 -5.68
C GLN A 386 -11.62 2.91 -4.90
N ASP A 387 -12.83 3.25 -5.33
CA ASP A 387 -13.72 4.23 -4.69
C ASP A 387 -13.03 5.60 -4.53
N TRP A 388 -12.52 6.15 -5.64
CA TRP A 388 -11.65 7.33 -5.69
C TRP A 388 -12.26 8.58 -5.05
N ILE A 389 -13.58 8.70 -5.07
CA ILE A 389 -14.34 9.79 -4.45
C ILE A 389 -14.97 9.41 -3.10
N GLY A 390 -14.61 8.27 -2.52
CA GLY A 390 -15.16 7.77 -1.25
C GLY A 390 -16.52 7.08 -1.38
N LEU A 391 -17.01 6.89 -2.61
CA LEU A 391 -18.21 6.15 -2.98
C LEU A 391 -17.88 5.26 -4.17
N ARG A 392 -18.69 4.21 -4.35
CA ARG A 392 -18.62 3.37 -5.56
C ARG A 392 -19.06 4.18 -6.76
N CYS A 393 -18.13 4.53 -7.63
CA CYS A 393 -18.41 5.25 -8.86
C CYS A 393 -17.42 4.80 -9.94
N PRO A 394 -17.81 3.88 -10.84
CA PRO A 394 -16.92 3.35 -11.88
C PRO A 394 -16.27 4.43 -12.73
N LEU A 395 -17.01 5.48 -13.09
CA LEU A 395 -16.46 6.60 -13.87
C LEU A 395 -15.36 7.34 -13.11
N ALA A 396 -15.57 7.61 -11.82
CA ALA A 396 -14.55 8.27 -11.00
C ALA A 396 -13.34 7.36 -10.78
N ASP A 397 -13.56 6.05 -10.68
CA ASP A 397 -12.50 5.06 -10.52
C ASP A 397 -11.63 4.96 -11.77
N ASP A 398 -12.25 4.84 -12.94
CA ASP A 398 -11.56 4.79 -14.24
C ASP A 398 -10.81 6.11 -14.52
N LEU A 399 -11.42 7.24 -14.17
CA LEU A 399 -10.80 8.56 -14.32
C LEU A 399 -9.61 8.73 -13.37
N GLY A 400 -9.76 8.32 -12.10
CA GLY A 400 -8.70 8.37 -11.09
C GLY A 400 -7.52 7.47 -11.43
N PHE A 401 -7.79 6.26 -11.92
CA PHE A 401 -6.77 5.33 -12.42
C PHE A 401 -5.97 5.95 -13.58
N ARG A 402 -6.67 6.41 -14.64
CA ARG A 402 -6.02 7.07 -15.78
C ARG A 402 -5.21 8.29 -15.38
N ALA A 403 -5.78 9.15 -14.54
CA ALA A 403 -5.10 10.36 -14.09
C ALA A 403 -3.82 10.04 -13.32
N THR A 404 -3.85 8.99 -12.49
CA THR A 404 -2.69 8.52 -11.74
C THR A 404 -1.58 8.02 -12.66
N LEU A 405 -1.92 7.19 -13.64
CA LEU A 405 -0.97 6.68 -14.62
C LEU A 405 -0.30 7.82 -15.40
N ARG A 406 -1.11 8.74 -15.94
CA ARG A 406 -0.62 9.84 -16.78
C ARG A 406 0.20 10.86 -16.00
N CYS A 407 -0.17 11.15 -14.75
CA CYS A 407 0.66 11.98 -13.86
C CYS A 407 2.04 11.36 -13.64
N PHE A 408 2.10 10.04 -13.48
CA PHE A 408 3.36 9.35 -13.26
C PHE A 408 4.23 9.34 -14.52
N GLN A 409 3.61 9.13 -15.69
CA GLN A 409 4.23 9.27 -17.01
C GLN A 409 4.62 10.73 -17.34
N GLY A 410 4.46 11.66 -16.40
CA GLY A 410 4.99 13.02 -16.49
C GLY A 410 3.99 14.06 -16.98
N ASN A 411 2.76 13.69 -17.36
CA ASN A 411 1.74 14.64 -17.75
C ASN A 411 0.96 15.15 -16.51
N LEU A 412 1.40 16.29 -15.98
CA LEU A 412 0.86 16.87 -14.75
C LEU A 412 -0.52 17.54 -14.93
N TYR A 413 -1.02 17.71 -16.15
CA TYR A 413 -2.39 18.22 -16.36
C TYR A 413 -3.43 17.29 -15.75
N TRP A 414 -3.17 15.98 -15.75
CA TRP A 414 -3.99 15.01 -15.04
C TRP A 414 -3.97 15.20 -13.52
N GLY A 415 -3.03 15.97 -12.98
CA GLY A 415 -2.99 16.35 -11.58
C GLY A 415 -4.19 17.22 -11.19
N LEU A 416 -4.75 17.97 -12.14
CA LEU A 416 -5.99 18.74 -11.95
C LEU A 416 -7.18 17.82 -11.67
N VAL A 417 -7.28 16.72 -12.43
CA VAL A 417 -8.31 15.69 -12.23
C VAL A 417 -8.16 15.05 -10.84
N LEU A 418 -6.94 14.71 -10.43
CA LEU A 418 -6.69 14.16 -9.09
C LEU A 418 -7.04 15.16 -7.98
N LEU A 419 -6.77 16.46 -8.17
CA LEU A 419 -7.16 17.51 -7.21
C LEU A 419 -8.69 17.61 -7.09
N ALA A 420 -9.40 17.56 -8.22
CA ALA A 420 -10.87 17.60 -8.26
C ALA A 420 -11.49 16.37 -7.57
N LEU A 421 -11.07 15.16 -7.95
CA LEU A 421 -11.54 13.92 -7.32
C LEU A 421 -11.24 13.89 -5.82
N GLY A 422 -10.04 14.36 -5.41
CA GLY A 422 -9.68 14.50 -4.01
C GLY A 422 -10.55 15.52 -3.25
N GLY A 423 -10.98 16.59 -3.93
CA GLY A 423 -11.95 17.56 -3.40
C GLY A 423 -13.32 16.93 -3.15
N ILE A 424 -13.85 16.20 -4.14
CA ILE A 424 -15.11 15.47 -4.03
C ILE A 424 -15.03 14.45 -2.88
N ARG A 425 -13.94 13.68 -2.79
CA ARG A 425 -13.72 12.72 -1.71
C ARG A 425 -13.78 13.37 -0.32
N ARG A 426 -13.17 14.55 -0.16
CA ARG A 426 -13.21 15.28 1.12
C ARG A 426 -14.64 15.71 1.46
N ALA A 427 -15.40 16.21 0.48
CA ALA A 427 -16.80 16.60 0.67
C ALA A 427 -17.69 15.40 1.05
N VAL A 428 -17.56 14.29 0.32
CA VAL A 428 -18.25 13.03 0.62
C VAL A 428 -17.91 12.55 2.03
N THR A 429 -16.63 12.53 2.39
CA THR A 429 -16.18 12.08 3.72
C THR A 429 -16.73 13.00 4.82
N ALA A 430 -16.77 14.31 4.59
CA ALA A 430 -17.35 15.27 5.52
C ALA A 430 -18.87 15.03 5.69
N GLY A 431 -19.61 14.83 4.60
CA GLY A 431 -21.03 14.49 4.64
C GLY A 431 -21.30 13.19 5.41
N GLN A 432 -20.53 12.13 5.15
CA GLN A 432 -20.65 10.86 5.86
C GLN A 432 -20.42 11.00 7.37
N ARG A 433 -19.55 11.92 7.82
CA ARG A 433 -19.34 12.19 9.25
C ARG A 433 -20.52 12.89 9.89
N LEU A 434 -21.17 13.80 9.17
CA LEU A 434 -22.35 14.53 9.67
C LEU A 434 -23.57 13.61 9.78
N THR A 435 -23.69 12.63 8.89
CA THR A 435 -24.78 11.64 8.90
C THR A 435 -24.47 10.39 9.73
N ALA A 436 -23.22 10.21 10.17
CA ALA A 436 -22.87 9.10 11.05
C ALA A 436 -23.63 9.29 12.37
N PRO A 437 -24.44 8.31 12.82
CA PRO A 437 -25.07 8.42 14.12
C PRO A 437 -24.00 8.70 15.15
N LEU A 438 -24.17 9.77 15.93
CA LEU A 438 -23.34 10.06 17.10
C LEU A 438 -23.27 8.77 17.89
N ARG A 439 -22.13 8.10 17.84
CA ARG A 439 -21.87 6.92 18.65
C ARG A 439 -21.72 7.44 20.08
N ARG A 440 -22.85 7.80 20.70
CA ARG A 440 -22.95 7.97 22.14
C ARG A 440 -22.41 6.67 22.70
N SER A 441 -21.27 6.76 23.38
CA SER A 441 -20.83 5.77 24.34
C SER A 441 -21.96 5.62 25.35
N ARG A 442 -22.92 4.74 25.06
CA ARG A 442 -23.78 4.17 26.10
C ARG A 442 -22.85 3.28 26.92
N PRO A 443 -22.69 3.53 28.23
CA PRO A 443 -22.19 2.49 29.12
C PRO A 443 -23.28 1.42 29.14
N HIS A 444 -23.11 0.34 28.39
CA HIS A 444 -24.02 -0.80 28.54
C HIS A 444 -23.61 -1.56 29.79
N ASP A 445 -24.39 -1.29 30.84
CA ASP A 445 -25.14 -2.26 31.63
C ASP A 445 -24.44 -3.57 31.96
N MET A 446 -24.24 -3.73 33.26
CA MET A 446 -24.02 -5.01 33.91
C MET A 446 -25.11 -6.00 33.50
N ALA A 447 -24.74 -7.00 32.70
CA ALA A 447 -25.54 -8.20 32.57
C ALA A 447 -25.36 -9.04 33.83
N ALA A 448 -26.40 -9.07 34.67
CA ALA A 448 -26.60 -10.06 35.72
C ALA A 448 -26.61 -11.49 35.12
N PRO A 449 -26.22 -12.52 35.89
CA PRO A 449 -26.02 -13.86 35.37
C PRO A 449 -27.36 -14.55 35.03
N SER A 450 -27.44 -15.07 33.80
CA SER A 450 -28.52 -15.97 33.38
C SER A 450 -28.38 -17.31 34.10
N SER A 451 -29.39 -17.65 34.89
CA SER A 451 -29.61 -18.97 35.47
C SER A 451 -29.79 -20.03 34.38
N ALA A 452 -29.00 -21.11 34.46
CA ALA A 452 -29.25 -22.35 33.74
C ALA A 452 -30.18 -23.24 34.57
N PRO A 453 -31.17 -23.93 33.98
CA PRO A 453 -31.91 -24.96 34.69
C PRO A 453 -31.08 -26.25 34.73
N SER A 454 -30.76 -26.70 35.93
CA SER A 454 -30.18 -28.02 36.17
C SER A 454 -31.20 -29.11 35.82
N ARG A 455 -30.87 -29.96 34.85
CA ARG A 455 -31.51 -31.28 34.70
C ARG A 455 -30.80 -32.25 35.62
N THR A 456 -31.47 -32.59 36.72
CA THR A 456 -31.14 -33.66 37.65
C THR A 456 -31.22 -35.01 36.93
N LEU A 457 -30.09 -35.69 36.81
CA LEU A 457 -30.01 -37.13 36.55
C LEU A 457 -30.35 -37.86 37.86
N ALA A 458 -31.50 -38.54 37.87
CA ALA A 458 -31.85 -39.49 38.91
C ALA A 458 -31.04 -40.78 38.73
N LYS A 459 -30.24 -41.12 39.74
CA LYS A 459 -29.64 -42.44 39.92
C LYS A 459 -30.73 -43.42 40.38
N THR A 460 -31.01 -44.43 39.58
CA THR A 460 -31.60 -45.69 40.04
C THR A 460 -30.46 -46.70 40.19
N GLY A 461 -30.27 -47.22 41.41
CA GLY A 461 -29.32 -48.31 41.67
C GLY A 461 -29.92 -49.66 41.29
N PRO A 462 -29.10 -50.72 41.13
CA PRO A 462 -29.57 -52.10 41.12
C PRO A 462 -29.31 -52.79 42.46
N THR A 463 -30.29 -53.54 42.94
CA THR A 463 -30.17 -54.69 43.87
C THR A 463 -30.38 -55.97 43.04
N PRO A 464 -29.88 -57.17 43.44
CA PRO A 464 -29.84 -57.72 44.81
C PRO A 464 -28.49 -57.62 45.53
#